data_AF-A0A5R8QB84-F1
#
_entry.id   AF-A0A5R8QB84-F1
#
_cell.length_a   1.000
_cell.length_b   1.000
_cell.length_c   1.000
_cell.angle_alpha   90.00
_cell.angle_beta   90.00
_cell.angle_gamma   90.00
#
_symmetry.space_group_name_H-M   'P 1'
#
loop_
_entity.id
_entity.type
_entity.pdbx_description
1 polymer ?
#
loop_
_entity_poly.entity_id
_entity_poly.type
_entity_poly.pdbx_seq_one_letter_code
_entity_poly.pdbx_strand_id
1 'polypeptide(L)' 'MPVSKNTPKDIAKRVAEKRSARTNGWRRETFTLERSEARAKAREWFERFPKAAYMTEIEFWRELEDGRIEFTIRRLPSAD' A
#
# COMPACT_ATOMS: atom_id res chain seq x y z
N MET A 1 6.39 25.99 23.96
CA MET A 1 5.71 26.02 22.65
C MET A 1 5.84 24.65 22.01
N PRO A 2 4.77 23.88 21.75
CA PRO A 2 4.89 22.61 21.07
C PRO A 2 5.18 22.85 19.57
N VAL A 3 6.25 22.25 19.08
CA VAL A 3 6.67 22.32 17.68
C VAL A 3 5.77 21.43 16.82
N SER A 4 4.70 22.01 16.28
CA SER A 4 4.03 21.45 15.10
C SER A 4 5.01 21.45 13.94
N LYS A 5 5.35 20.30 13.35
CA LYS A 5 5.98 20.24 12.03
C LYS A 5 5.75 18.90 11.31
N ASN A 6 4.92 19.02 10.28
CA ASN A 6 4.86 18.22 9.06
C ASN A 6 4.24 16.80 9.15
N THR A 7 2.91 16.76 9.07
CA THR A 7 2.15 15.51 8.94
C THR A 7 2.38 14.86 7.57
N PRO A 8 2.90 13.61 7.51
CA PRO A 8 3.14 12.87 6.27
C PRO A 8 1.85 12.44 5.53
N LYS A 9 0.67 12.79 6.07
CA LYS A 9 -0.64 12.56 5.43
C LYS A 9 -0.78 13.24 4.06
N ASP A 10 -0.01 14.29 3.76
CA ASP A 10 -0.13 15.03 2.49
C ASP A 10 0.67 14.38 1.34
N ILE A 11 1.77 13.68 1.65
CA ILE A 11 2.67 13.13 0.62
C ILE A 11 2.10 11.84 0.02
N ALA A 12 1.57 10.93 0.84
CA ALA A 12 0.95 9.69 0.35
C ALA A 12 -0.29 9.97 -0.52
N LYS A 13 -1.08 11.01 -0.17
CA LYS A 13 -2.29 11.38 -0.90
C LYS A 13 -1.98 12.04 -2.25
N ARG A 14 -0.98 12.92 -2.33
CA ARG A 14 -0.60 13.61 -3.58
C ARG A 14 0.00 12.70 -4.65
N VAL A 15 0.66 11.60 -4.28
CA VAL A 15 1.27 10.67 -5.26
C VAL A 15 0.28 9.62 -5.74
N ALA A 16 -0.63 9.16 -4.86
CA ALA A 16 -1.67 8.18 -5.21
C ALA A 16 -2.72 8.76 -6.19
N GLU A 17 -3.18 10.00 -5.98
CA GLU A 17 -4.20 10.59 -6.85
C GLU A 17 -3.69 10.90 -8.27
N LYS A 18 -2.38 11.15 -8.45
CA LYS A 18 -1.83 11.58 -9.75
C LYS A 18 -1.56 10.44 -10.74
N ARG A 19 -1.59 9.17 -10.31
CA ARG A 19 -1.36 7.99 -11.18
C ARG A 19 -2.63 7.19 -11.50
N SER A 20 -3.75 7.43 -10.83
CA SER A 20 -5.01 6.72 -11.08
C SER A 20 -5.66 7.06 -12.43
N ALA A 21 -5.20 8.10 -13.12
CA ALA A 21 -5.89 8.61 -14.30
C ALA A 21 -5.52 7.90 -15.62
N ARG A 22 -4.41 7.15 -15.71
CA ARG A 22 -3.96 6.60 -17.00
C ARG A 22 -3.26 5.25 -16.85
N THR A 23 -3.89 4.23 -17.45
CA THR A 23 -3.25 3.03 -18.02
C THR A 23 -3.19 1.78 -17.14
N ASN A 24 -3.80 0.70 -17.67
CA ASN A 24 -3.78 -0.71 -17.25
C ASN A 24 -4.61 -1.06 -16.02
N GLY A 25 -5.60 -1.95 -16.21
CA GLY A 25 -6.52 -2.47 -15.20
C GLY A 25 -5.81 -3.24 -14.08
N TRP A 26 -5.08 -2.53 -13.24
CA TRP A 26 -4.41 -3.01 -12.04
C TRP A 26 -4.88 -2.12 -10.90
N ARG A 27 -5.41 -2.74 -9.85
CA ARG A 27 -5.81 -2.05 -8.62
C ARG A 27 -4.59 -1.94 -7.71
N ARG A 28 -4.25 -0.71 -7.34
CA ARG A 28 -3.20 -0.40 -6.36
C ARG A 28 -3.84 0.10 -5.08
N GLU A 29 -3.39 -0.43 -3.96
CA GLU A 29 -3.87 -0.04 -2.64
C GLU A 29 -2.70 0.11 -1.67
N THR A 30 -2.60 1.27 -1.03
CA THR A 30 -1.50 1.61 -0.13
C THR A 30 -1.98 1.53 1.31
N PHE A 31 -1.20 0.85 2.15
CA PHE A 31 -1.48 0.64 3.57
C PHE A 31 -0.32 1.17 4.41
N THR A 32 -0.63 1.80 5.53
CA THR A 32 0.35 2.28 6.51
C THR A 32 -0.02 1.71 7.88
N LEU A 33 0.70 0.69 8.32
CA LEU A 33 0.42 -0.08 9.53
C LEU A 33 1.70 -0.30 10.34
N GLU A 34 1.62 -0.72 11.61
CA GLU A 34 2.83 -1.11 12.36
C GLU A 34 3.53 -2.31 11.71
N ARG A 35 4.83 -2.50 11.94
CA ARG A 35 5.60 -3.58 11.26
C ARG A 35 4.95 -4.97 11.41
N SER A 36 4.49 -5.31 12.61
CA SER A 36 3.81 -6.58 12.87
C SER A 36 2.47 -6.67 12.14
N GLU A 37 1.68 -5.60 12.18
CA GLU A 37 0.37 -5.52 11.51
C GLU A 37 0.51 -5.54 9.99
N ALA A 38 1.53 -4.88 9.43
CA ALA A 38 1.79 -4.86 8.01
C ALA A 38 2.11 -6.25 7.47
N ARG A 39 2.88 -7.06 8.22
CA ARG A 39 3.12 -8.47 7.85
C ARG A 39 1.83 -9.29 7.94
N ALA A 40 1.04 -9.11 8.99
CA ALA A 40 -0.25 -9.79 9.14
C ALA A 40 -1.22 -9.42 8.01
N LYS A 41 -1.34 -8.13 7.70
CA LYS A 41 -2.19 -7.60 6.62
C LYS A 41 -1.70 -8.10 5.27
N ALA A 42 -0.41 -8.03 4.97
CA ALA A 42 0.13 -8.58 3.72
C ALA A 42 -0.21 -10.07 3.58
N ARG A 43 -0.06 -10.86 4.65
CA ARG A 43 -0.42 -12.29 4.64
C ARG A 43 -1.91 -12.51 4.40
N GLU A 44 -2.78 -11.79 5.10
CA GLU A 44 -4.24 -11.83 4.91
C GLU A 44 -4.61 -11.47 3.46
N TRP A 45 -3.92 -10.51 2.86
CA TRP A 45 -4.11 -10.12 1.46
C TRP A 45 -3.67 -11.21 0.48
N PHE A 46 -2.53 -11.86 0.72
CA PHE A 46 -2.09 -13.01 -0.09
C PHE A 46 -3.00 -14.23 0.08
N GLU A 47 -3.58 -14.44 1.26
CA GLU A 47 -4.56 -15.51 1.52
C GLU A 47 -5.90 -15.23 0.83
N ARG A 48 -6.38 -13.98 0.91
CA ARG A 48 -7.67 -13.58 0.32
C ARG A 48 -7.62 -13.42 -1.19
N PHE A 49 -6.47 -12.99 -1.73
CA PHE A 49 -6.22 -12.79 -3.15
C PHE A 49 -4.92 -13.50 -3.55
N PRO A 50 -4.96 -14.83 -3.73
CA PRO A 50 -3.78 -15.60 -4.08
C PRO A 50 -3.14 -15.08 -5.37
N LYS A 51 -1.80 -15.00 -5.38
CA LYS A 51 -1.01 -14.52 -6.53
C LYS A 51 -1.34 -15.29 -7.82
N ALA A 52 -1.65 -16.58 -7.71
CA ALA A 52 -1.99 -17.42 -8.85
C ALA A 52 -3.27 -16.97 -9.57
N ALA A 53 -4.24 -16.41 -8.85
CA ALA A 53 -5.51 -15.96 -9.44
C ALA A 53 -5.52 -14.45 -9.73
N TYR A 54 -4.96 -13.63 -8.84
CA TYR A 54 -5.10 -12.17 -8.92
C TYR A 54 -3.78 -11.43 -9.22
N MET A 55 -2.69 -12.17 -9.41
CA MET A 55 -1.34 -11.61 -9.58
C MET A 55 -1.01 -10.56 -8.51
N THR A 56 -1.50 -10.78 -7.29
CA THR A 56 -1.29 -9.88 -6.14
C THR A 56 0.18 -9.81 -5.81
N GLU A 57 0.72 -8.59 -5.75
CA GLU A 57 2.12 -8.34 -5.44
C GLU A 57 2.29 -7.05 -4.64
N ILE A 58 3.28 -7.01 -3.76
CA ILE A 58 3.68 -5.77 -3.07
C ILE A 58 4.62 -5.02 -4.01
N GLU A 59 4.15 -3.91 -4.57
CA GLU A 59 4.95 -3.10 -5.49
C GLU A 59 6.03 -2.30 -4.76
N PHE A 60 5.72 -1.81 -3.56
CA PHE A 60 6.63 -0.98 -2.78
C PHE A 60 6.38 -1.18 -1.30
N TRP A 61 7.44 -1.22 -0.49
CA TRP A 61 7.34 -1.12 0.96
C TRP A 61 8.49 -0.28 1.52
N ARG A 62 8.21 0.47 2.59
CA ARG A 62 9.20 1.28 3.32
C ARG A 62 8.90 1.26 4.80
N GLU A 63 9.94 1.37 5.61
CA GLU A 63 9.83 1.69 7.03
C GLU A 63 9.76 3.19 7.24
N LEU A 64 8.94 3.59 8.20
CA LEU A 64 8.82 4.94 8.73
C LEU A 64 9.61 5.04 10.03
N GLU A 65 10.08 6.23 10.34
CA GLU A 65 10.86 6.52 11.57
C GLU A 65 10.07 6.21 12.85
N ASP A 66 8.74 6.24 12.78
CA ASP A 66 7.80 5.82 13.82
C ASP A 66 7.74 4.29 14.07
N GLY A 67 8.48 3.46 13.32
CA GLY A 67 8.40 1.99 13.41
C GLY A 67 7.21 1.37 12.64
N ARG A 68 6.52 2.19 11.83
CA ARG A 68 5.44 1.76 10.94
C ARG A 68 5.97 1.36 9.57
N ILE A 69 5.29 0.45 8.89
CA ILE A 69 5.54 0.05 7.51
C ILE A 69 4.45 0.66 6.62
N GLU A 70 4.87 1.35 5.58
CA GLU A 70 4.02 1.72 4.46
C GLU A 70 4.29 0.77 3.31
N PHE A 71 3.26 0.09 2.80
CA PHE A 71 3.38 -0.78 1.65
C PHE A 71 2.23 -0.58 0.66
N THR A 72 2.54 -0.71 -0.62
CA THR A 72 1.58 -0.64 -1.73
C THR A 72 1.41 -2.03 -2.32
N ILE A 73 0.18 -2.55 -2.26
CA ILE A 73 -0.24 -3.75 -2.96
C ILE A 73 -0.72 -3.36 -4.36
N ARG A 74 -0.37 -4.15 -5.36
CA ARG A 74 -1.01 -4.15 -6.68
C ARG A 74 -1.65 -5.51 -6.93
N ARG A 75 -2.80 -5.53 -7.61
CA ARG A 75 -3.48 -6.75 -8.05
C ARG A 75 -4.26 -6.49 -9.33
N LEU A 76 -4.63 -7.56 -10.03
CA LEU A 76 -5.59 -7.49 -11.12
C LEU A 76 -7.03 -7.42 -10.57
N PRO A 77 -7.94 -6.69 -11.25
CA PRO A 77 -9.36 -6.62 -10.90
C PRO A 77 -10.10 -7.92 -11.26
N SER A 78 -9.61 -8.68 -12.24
CA SER A 78 -10.12 -9.99 -12.60
C SER A 78 -9.03 -11.05 -12.45
N ALA A 79 -9.42 -12.19 -11.91
CA ALA A 79 -8.73 -13.45 -12.19
C ALA A 79 -9.22 -13.92 -13.56
N ASP A 80 -8.30 -14.19 -14.49
CA ASP A 80 -8.62 -14.83 -15.76
C ASP A 80 -9.00 -16.30 -15.54
#